data_AF-A0A970NC09-F1
#
_entry.id   AF-A0A970NC09-F1
#
_cell.length_a   1.000
_cell.length_b   1.000
_cell.length_c   1.000
_cell.angle_alpha   90.00
_cell.angle_beta   90.00
_cell.angle_gamma   90.00
#
_symmetry.space_group_name_H-M   'P 1'
#
loop_
_entity.id
_entity.type
_entity.pdbx_description
1 polymer ?
#
loop_
_entity_poly.entity_id
_entity_poly.type
_entity_poly.pdbx_seq_one_letter_code
_entity_poly.pdbx_strand_id
1 'polypeptide(L)' 'IKHDSFGVIMEFSGKCSKKEAENQVTRMVEEAFQMRGLELQEIKVASTEHVVEHIGCAFAAVPLWY' A
#
# COMPACT_ATOMS: atom_id res chain seq x y z
N ILE A 1 12.94 -0.98 -17.04
CA ILE A 1 13.14 -0.77 -15.59
C ILE A 1 14.33 0.17 -15.45
N LYS A 2 14.14 1.40 -14.93
CA LYS A 2 15.26 2.35 -14.73
C LYS A 2 16.31 1.67 -13.84
N HIS A 3 17.58 1.72 -14.24
CA HIS A 3 18.65 0.92 -13.65
C HIS A 3 19.21 1.47 -12.32
N ASP A 4 18.75 2.64 -11.85
CA ASP A 4 19.23 3.29 -10.62
C ASP A 4 18.10 3.76 -9.67
N SER A 5 16.95 3.06 -9.63
CA SER A 5 15.87 3.42 -8.69
C SER A 5 15.18 2.18 -8.11
N PHE A 6 14.55 2.35 -6.95
CA PHE A 6 13.90 1.28 -6.19
C PHE A 6 12.40 1.54 -6.03
N GLY A 7 11.63 0.46 -5.88
CA GLY A 7 10.22 0.55 -5.49
C GLY A 7 10.06 0.75 -3.98
N VAL A 8 8.92 1.31 -3.58
CA VAL A 8 8.55 1.47 -2.16
C VAL A 8 7.27 0.67 -1.92
N ILE A 9 7.31 -0.21 -0.92
CA ILE A 9 6.14 -0.94 -0.42
C ILE A 9 5.66 -0.23 0.84
N MET A 10 4.37 0.11 0.87
CA MET A 10 3.70 0.67 2.04
C MET A 10 2.55 -0.23 2.46
N GLU A 11 2.25 -0.24 3.76
CA GLU A 11 1.12 -0.94 4.33
C GLU A 11 0.26 0.01 5.15
N PHE A 12 -1.04 -0.28 5.20
CA PHE A 12 -2.00 0.42 6.05
C PHE A 12 -3.05 -0.56 6.55
N SER A 13 -3.43 -0.43 7.82
CA SER A 13 -4.56 -1.15 8.41
C SER A 13 -5.31 -0.21 9.36
N GLY A 14 -6.63 -0.35 9.40
CA GLY A 14 -7.48 0.54 10.20
C GLY A 14 -8.95 0.11 10.20
N LYS A 15 -9.72 0.73 11.09
CA LYS A 15 -11.18 0.60 11.14
C LYS A 15 -11.79 1.57 10.13
N CYS A 16 -11.79 1.17 8.87
CA CYS A 16 -12.26 1.97 7.75
C CYS A 16 -12.74 1.07 6.61
N SER A 17 -13.35 1.68 5.60
CA SER A 17 -13.64 0.98 4.35
C SER A 17 -12.37 0.67 3.57
N LYS A 18 -12.47 -0.30 2.66
CA LYS A 18 -11.47 -0.66 1.66
C LYS A 18 -10.99 0.57 0.88
N LYS A 19 -11.93 1.41 0.44
CA LYS A 19 -11.62 2.61 -0.35
C LYS A 19 -10.80 3.63 0.43
N GLU A 20 -11.12 3.83 1.71
CA GLU A 20 -10.34 4.71 2.58
C GLU A 20 -8.93 4.17 2.83
N ALA A 21 -8.81 2.86 3.05
CA ALA A 21 -7.52 2.19 3.19
C ALA A 21 -6.66 2.31 1.92
N GLU A 22 -7.25 2.10 0.73
CA GLU A 22 -6.58 2.27 -0.57
C GLU A 22 -6.08 3.71 -0.77
N ASN A 23 -6.93 4.70 -0.48
CA ASN A 23 -6.55 6.11 -0.59
C ASN A 23 -5.40 6.46 0.37
N GLN A 24 -5.43 5.93 1.60
CA GLN A 24 -4.40 6.20 2.60
C GLN A 24 -3.06 5.59 2.21
N VAL A 25 -3.02 4.32 1.82
CA VAL A 25 -1.76 3.67 1.42
C VAL A 25 -1.20 4.25 0.12
N THR A 26 -2.07 4.67 -0.81
CA THR A 26 -1.66 5.37 -2.05
C THR A 26 -0.95 6.68 -1.73
N ARG A 27 -1.51 7.51 -0.85
CA ARG A 27 -0.88 8.75 -0.39
C ARG A 27 0.48 8.51 0.27
N MET A 28 0.59 7.45 1.07
CA MET A 28 1.88 7.08 1.69
C MET A 28 2.96 6.76 0.66
N VAL A 29 2.60 6.11 -0.46
CA VAL A 29 3.54 5.86 -1.57
C VAL A 29 3.90 7.16 -2.28
N GLU A 30 2.92 8.02 -2.58
CA GLU A 30 3.15 9.32 -3.21
C GLU A 30 4.09 10.20 -2.37
N GLU A 31 3.82 10.35 -1.09
CA GLU A 31 4.65 11.09 -0.13
C GLU A 31 6.06 10.51 -0.05
N ALA A 32 6.20 9.17 -0.03
CA ALA A 32 7.48 8.52 0.01
C ALA A 32 8.36 8.81 -1.21
N PHE A 33 7.77 8.87 -2.40
CA PHE A 33 8.48 9.24 -3.63
C PHE A 33 8.83 10.74 -3.64
N GLN A 34 7.88 11.60 -3.24
CA GLN A 34 8.10 13.04 -3.14
C GLN A 34 9.25 13.40 -2.18
N MET A 35 9.26 12.82 -0.98
CA MET A 35 10.30 13.05 0.03
C MET A 35 11.70 12.60 -0.43
N ARG A 36 11.78 11.66 -1.38
CA ARG A 36 13.04 11.13 -1.93
C ARG A 36 13.44 11.79 -3.25
N GLY A 37 12.62 12.70 -3.80
CA GLY A 37 12.85 13.28 -5.11
C GLY A 37 12.82 12.24 -6.25
N LEU A 38 12.09 11.14 -6.07
CA LEU A 38 11.97 10.06 -7.05
C LEU A 38 10.75 10.27 -7.94
N GLU A 39 10.88 9.90 -9.21
CA GLU A 39 9.76 9.89 -10.16
C GLU A 39 8.90 8.65 -9.96
N LEU A 40 7.60 8.85 -9.70
CA LEU A 40 6.63 7.77 -9.54
C LEU A 40 6.10 7.32 -10.91
N GLN A 41 6.37 6.07 -11.30
CA GLN A 41 5.93 5.51 -12.58
C GLN A 41 4.54 4.88 -12.52
N GLU A 42 4.29 4.06 -11.51
CA GLU A 42 3.01 3.38 -11.29
C GLU A 42 2.81 3.12 -9.80
N ILE A 43 1.55 3.02 -9.39
CA ILE A 43 1.15 2.51 -8.08
C ILE A 43 0.28 1.27 -8.32
N LYS A 44 0.62 0.17 -7.65
CA LYS A 44 -0.19 -1.05 -7.59
C LYS A 44 -0.65 -1.24 -6.16
N VAL A 45 -1.95 -1.45 -5.96
CA VAL A 45 -2.57 -1.61 -4.64
C VAL A 45 -3.40 -2.89 -4.63
N ALA A 46 -3.25 -3.67 -3.57
CA ALA A 46 -4.16 -4.74 -3.21
C ALA A 46 -4.71 -4.44 -1.81
N SER A 47 -6.02 -4.53 -1.64
CA SER A 47 -6.66 -4.21 -0.38
C SER A 47 -7.89 -5.09 -0.16
N THR A 48 -8.27 -5.25 1.10
CA THR A 48 -9.48 -5.95 1.53
C THR A 48 -10.06 -5.28 2.76
N GLU A 49 -11.34 -5.50 3.01
CA GLU A 49 -12.02 -5.10 4.23
C GLU A 49 -12.77 -6.32 4.80
N HIS A 50 -13.03 -6.30 6.11
CA HIS A 50 -13.74 -7.37 6.77
C HIS A 50 -14.65 -6.79 7.85
N VAL A 51 -15.93 -7.18 7.82
CA VAL A 51 -16.88 -6.91 8.90
C VAL A 51 -16.78 -8.05 9.90
N VAL A 52 -16.32 -7.75 11.12
CA VAL A 52 -16.11 -8.75 12.16
C VAL A 52 -17.46 -9.26 12.69
N GLU A 53 -17.70 -10.57 12.59
CA GLU A 53 -18.87 -11.22 13.20
C GLU A 53 -18.60 -11.61 14.67
N HIS A 54 -17.44 -12.22 14.95
CA HIS A 54 -17.02 -12.61 16.29
C HIS A 54 -15.54 -12.29 16.56
N ILE A 55 -14.63 -12.92 15.80
CA ILE A 55 -13.18 -12.66 15.82
C ILE A 55 -12.73 -12.72 14.36
N GLY A 56 -12.20 -11.61 13.83
CA GLY A 56 -11.85 -11.48 12.42
C GLY A 56 -10.61 -10.60 12.22
N CYS A 57 -9.94 -10.79 11.08
CA CYS A 57 -8.72 -10.07 10.72
C CYS A 57 -8.72 -9.75 9.21
N ALA A 58 -8.35 -8.52 8.86
CA ALA A 58 -8.02 -8.14 7.49
C ALA A 58 -6.50 -8.09 7.36
N PHE A 59 -5.96 -8.70 6.31
CA PHE A 59 -4.52 -8.81 6.06
C PHE A 59 -4.20 -8.44 4.61
N ALA A 60 -3.12 -7.67 4.44
CA ALA A 60 -2.56 -7.32 3.14
C ALA A 60 -1.03 -7.40 3.23
N ALA A 61 -0.39 -7.95 2.19
CA ALA A 61 1.06 -8.11 2.14
C ALA A 61 1.57 -8.16 0.69
N VAL A 62 2.87 -7.88 0.54
CA VAL A 62 3.59 -8.00 -0.74
C VAL A 62 4.74 -9.01 -0.55
N PRO A 63 4.48 -10.32 -0.75
CA PRO A 63 5.52 -11.33 -0.59
C PRO A 63 6.59 -11.19 -1.68
N LEU A 64 7.87 -11.21 -1.28
CA LEU A 64 9.02 -11.20 -2.17
C LEU A 64 9.54 -12.63 -2.36
N TRP A 65 9.87 -12.99 -3.60
CA TRP A 65 10.30 -14.33 -3.97
C TRP A 65 11.41 -14.30 -5.04
N TYR A 66 12.13 -15.42 -5.22
CA TYR A 66 13.25 -15.62 -6.14
C TYR A 66 12.93 -16.65 -7.23
#